data_AF-A0A0B6YTJ5-F1
#
_entry.id   AF-A0A0B6YTJ5-F1
#
_cell.length_a   1.000
_cell.length_b   1.000
_cell.length_c   1.000
_cell.angle_alpha   90.00
_cell.angle_beta   90.00
_cell.angle_gamma   90.00
#
_symmetry.space_group_name_H-M   'P 1'
#
loop_
_entity.id
_entity.type
_entity.pdbx_description
1 polymer ?
#
loop_
_entity_poly.entity_id
_entity_poly.type
_entity_poly.pdbx_seq_one_letter_code
_entity_poly.pdbx_strand_id
1 'polypeptide(L)' 'KPPYDVKNPYLATVLANRELHNGGDRSCLHIELDISESKIRYETGDHVAIYPINDTEIVDKLGVRFDV' A
#
# COMPACT_ATOMS: atom_id res chain seq x y z
N LYS A 1 15.16 3.75 -10.70
CA LYS A 1 15.38 5.11 -11.28
C LYS A 1 14.21 5.40 -12.22
N PRO A 2 13.72 6.64 -12.30
CA PRO A 2 12.59 6.98 -13.16
C PRO A 2 12.87 6.63 -14.63
N PRO A 3 11.85 6.32 -15.44
CA PRO A 3 10.41 6.40 -15.13
C PRO A 3 9.91 5.28 -14.21
N TYR A 4 8.89 5.57 -13.40
CA TYR A 4 8.18 4.57 -12.60
C TYR A 4 6.93 4.12 -13.34
N ASP A 5 6.73 2.82 -13.40
CA ASP A 5 5.63 2.15 -14.11
C ASP A 5 5.26 0.85 -13.39
N VAL A 6 4.41 0.04 -14.01
CA VAL A 6 3.93 -1.24 -13.44
C VAL A 6 5.09 -2.21 -13.14
N LYS A 7 6.18 -2.20 -13.92
CA LYS A 7 7.34 -3.09 -13.75
C LYS A 7 8.40 -2.49 -12.81
N ASN A 8 8.40 -1.17 -12.66
CA ASN A 8 9.27 -0.44 -11.74
C ASN A 8 8.40 0.49 -10.87
N PRO A 9 7.66 -0.05 -9.88
CA PRO A 9 6.81 0.77 -9.02
C PRO A 9 7.65 1.69 -8.13
N TYR A 10 7.09 2.85 -7.80
CA TYR A 10 7.70 3.76 -6.85
C TYR A 10 7.38 3.35 -5.42
N LEU A 11 8.40 3.22 -4.57
CA LEU A 11 8.23 2.96 -3.15
C LEU A 11 7.91 4.27 -2.41
N ALA A 12 6.65 4.68 -2.48
CA ALA A 12 6.17 5.90 -1.81
C ALA A 12 6.15 5.73 -0.29
N THR A 13 6.55 6.77 0.44
CA THR A 13 6.45 6.79 1.91
C THR A 13 5.03 7.16 2.32
N VAL A 14 4.48 6.49 3.32
CA VAL A 14 3.17 6.82 3.89
C VAL A 14 3.35 7.98 4.88
N LEU A 15 2.78 9.15 4.58
CA LEU A 15 2.84 10.34 5.44
C LEU A 15 1.72 10.37 6.48
N ALA A 16 0.55 9.86 6.12
CA ALA A 16 -0.59 9.75 7.01
C ALA A 16 -1.29 8.41 6.79
N ASN A 17 -1.75 7.81 7.90
CA ASN A 17 -2.62 6.65 7.92
C ASN A 17 -3.55 6.80 9.12
N ARG A 18 -4.80 7.17 8.88
CA ARG A 18 -5.77 7.45 9.95
C ARG A 18 -7.14 6.90 9.64
N GLU A 19 -7.84 6.48 10.69
CA GLU A 19 -9.21 6.02 10.61
C GLU A 19 -10.16 7.19 10.27
N LEU A 20 -11.08 6.95 9.35
CA LEU A 20 -12.15 7.87 8.98
C LEU A 20 -13.48 7.52 9.66
N HIS A 21 -13.69 6.27 10.03
CA HIS A 21 -14.89 5.86 10.76
C HIS A 21 -14.71 6.03 12.27
N ASN A 22 -15.70 6.65 12.91
CA ASN A 22 -15.71 6.83 14.37
C ASN A 22 -16.57 5.78 15.10
N GLY A 23 -16.97 4.70 14.43
CA GLY A 23 -17.79 3.62 15.00
C GLY A 23 -18.38 2.66 13.96
N GLY A 24 -18.95 1.56 14.45
CA GLY A 24 -19.49 0.45 13.65
C GLY A 24 -18.46 -0.65 13.38
N ASP A 25 -18.86 -1.66 12.59
CA ASP A 25 -18.05 -2.87 12.35
C ASP A 25 -17.07 -2.76 11.17
N ARG A 26 -16.89 -1.55 10.61
CA ARG A 26 -16.05 -1.30 9.43
C ARG A 26 -14.92 -0.33 9.75
N SER A 27 -13.78 -0.55 9.12
CA SER A 27 -12.64 0.37 9.10
C SER A 27 -12.49 0.96 7.70
N CYS A 28 -12.25 2.27 7.62
CA CYS A 28 -11.95 3.01 6.40
C CYS A 28 -10.79 3.96 6.69
N LEU A 29 -9.66 3.74 6.02
CA LEU A 29 -8.44 4.49 6.27
C LEU A 29 -8.26 5.61 5.23
N HIS A 30 -7.88 6.79 5.70
CA HIS A 30 -7.30 7.85 4.87
C HIS A 30 -5.79 7.69 4.85
N ILE A 31 -5.22 7.52 3.65
CA ILE A 31 -3.79 7.29 3.45
C ILE A 31 -3.22 8.39 2.54
N GLU A 32 -2.08 8.94 2.93
CA GLU A 32 -1.33 9.91 2.12
C GLU A 32 0.03 9.31 1.73
N LEU A 33 0.31 9.30 0.42
CA LEU A 33 1.54 8.76 -0.15
C LEU A 33 2.42 9.89 -0.68
N ASP A 34 3.65 9.99 -0.21
CA ASP A 34 4.62 10.96 -0.72
C ASP A 34 5.19 10.51 -2.07
N ILE A 35 4.93 11.30 -3.11
CA ILE A 35 5.43 11.08 -4.47
C ILE A 35 6.38 12.19 -4.95
N SER A 36 6.82 13.10 -4.07
CA SER A 36 7.53 14.34 -4.44
C SER A 36 8.77 14.09 -5.31
N GLU A 37 9.59 13.09 -4.98
CA GLU A 37 10.83 12.76 -5.70
C GLU A 37 10.64 11.75 -6.85
N SER A 38 9.40 11.32 -7.09
CA SER A 38 9.11 10.26 -8.06
C SER A 38 9.00 10.76 -9.51
N LYS A 39 8.70 12.05 -9.70
CA LYS A 39 8.26 12.64 -10.99
C LYS A 39 6.96 12.04 -11.55
N ILE A 40 6.22 11.26 -10.77
CA ILE A 40 4.88 10.78 -11.13
C ILE A 40 3.92 11.98 -11.21
N ARG A 41 3.04 11.97 -12.20
CA ARG A 41 1.96 12.94 -12.38
C ARG A 41 0.65 12.17 -12.43
N TYR A 42 -0.40 12.75 -11.86
CA TYR A 42 -1.74 12.19 -11.90
C TYR A 42 -2.75 13.33 -12.00
N GLU A 43 -3.95 13.02 -12.48
CA GLU A 43 -5.10 13.90 -12.50
C GLU A 43 -6.22 13.34 -11.61
N THR A 44 -7.15 14.22 -11.20
CA THR A 44 -8.31 13.79 -10.42
C THR A 44 -9.16 12.83 -11.24
N GLY A 45 -9.35 11.61 -10.71
CA GLY A 45 -10.04 10.53 -11.41
C GLY A 45 -9.11 9.37 -11.77
N ASP A 46 -7.79 9.58 -11.76
CA ASP A 46 -6.83 8.50 -11.95
C ASP A 46 -6.82 7.53 -10.76
N HIS A 47 -6.45 6.29 -11.06
CA HIS A 47 -6.30 5.23 -10.06
C HIS A 47 -4.84 5.01 -9.69
N VAL A 48 -4.58 4.73 -8.42
CA VAL A 48 -3.28 4.29 -7.91
C VAL A 48 -3.27 2.77 -7.74
N ALA A 49 -2.23 2.12 -8.26
CA ALA A 49 -1.98 0.70 -8.02
C ALA A 49 -1.04 0.52 -6.82
N ILE A 50 -1.34 -0.44 -5.95
CA ILE A 50 -0.54 -0.76 -4.77
C ILE A 50 -0.18 -2.24 -4.83
N TYR A 51 1.10 -2.56 -4.61
CA TYR A 51 1.58 -3.93 -4.46
C TYR A 51 1.67 -4.27 -2.96
N PRO A 52 0.70 -5.01 -2.39
CA PRO A 52 0.71 -5.37 -0.99
C PRO A 52 1.69 -6.51 -0.70
N ILE A 53 2.04 -6.66 0.57
CA ILE A 53 2.79 -7.80 1.10
C ILE A 53 1.86 -8.53 2.07
N ASN A 54 1.88 -9.87 2.03
CA ASN A 54 1.11 -10.69 2.96
C ASN A 54 1.58 -10.47 4.40
N ASP A 55 0.68 -10.67 5.36
CA ASP A 55 1.03 -10.71 6.78
C ASP A 55 2.01 -11.85 7.04
N THR A 56 3.18 -11.50 7.58
CA THR A 56 4.26 -12.44 7.87
C THR A 56 3.82 -13.52 8.86
N GLU A 57 2.98 -13.19 9.85
CA GLU A 57 2.50 -14.20 10.79
C GLU A 57 1.66 -15.28 10.11
N ILE A 58 0.86 -14.91 9.10
CA ILE A 58 0.04 -15.86 8.35
C ILE A 58 0.93 -16.75 7.49
N VAL A 59 1.93 -16.15 6.83
CA VAL A 59 2.91 -16.89 6.02
C VAL A 59 3.66 -17.90 6.90
N ASP A 60 4.13 -17.49 8.07
CA ASP A 60 4.86 -18.35 9.01
C ASP A 60 3.96 -19.48 9.57
N LYS A 61 2.71 -19.17 9.94
CA LYS A 61 1.72 -20.18 10.37
C LYS A 61 1.48 -21.23 9.29
N LEU A 62 1.44 -20.83 8.01
CA LEU A 62 1.30 -21.75 6.89
C LEU A 62 2.56 -22.61 6.72
N GLY A 63 3.76 -22.03 6.84
CA GLY A 63 5.02 -22.78 6.78
C GLY A 63 5.07 -23.91 7.82
N VAL A 64 4.80 -23.58 9.08
CA VAL A 64 4.69 -24.57 10.17
C VAL A 64 3.61 -25.62 9.88
N ARG A 65 2.46 -25.21 9.34
CA ARG A 65 1.36 -26.13 9.03
C ARG A 65 1.72 -27.13 7.92
N PHE A 66 2.57 -26.74 6.99
CA PHE A 66 3.03 -27.56 5.87
C PHE A 66 4.40 -28.20 6.07
N ASP A 67 5.01 -28.02 7.26
CA ASP A 67 6.33 -28.55 7.61
C ASP A 67 7.44 -28.11 6.63
N VAL A 68 7.41 -26.83 6.23
CA VAL A 68 8.41 -26.17 5.37
C VAL A 68 9.08 -25.00 6.07
#